data_AF-A0A8B6LIE8-F1
#
_entry.id   AF-A0A8B6LIE8-F1
#
_cell.length_a   1.000
_cell.length_b   1.000
_cell.length_c   1.000
_cell.angle_alpha   90.00
_cell.angle_beta   90.00
_cell.angle_gamma   90.00
#
_symmetry.space_group_name_H-M   'P 1'
#
loop_
_entity.id
_entity.type
_entity.pdbx_description
1 polymer ?
#
loop_
_entity_poly.entity_id
_entity_poly.type
_entity_poly.pdbx_seq_one_letter_code
_entity_poly.pdbx_strand_id
1 'polypeptide(L)'
;MGERAQAIITKQILRDCDLLVAIFWTRLGSPTGVAASGTVEEIEEHLGAGRPAMLYFSSAPAHPDSIDPVNYAALKAFKAQCRDRGLIHEYDDLAKFKADFGRHLAQTIIRNFPARTAVAPDSEDEPQWPAVATLSVDAHMLLDTAVREDGSVMKISTLGGTHVQAGRTTLTREGGGARDEARWIAAVTELIDNDLVEDRAGKGEVFFVTHHGYRIADALGSSDPKRPNEEVSPKFLATRYAPGDCAWVNKFDIFERQDEGWTHYPGPRTGGNAYRETPNGGQTLTEYLMVRPDARPVPMN
;
A
#
# COMPACT_ATOMS: atom_id res chain seq x y z
N MET A 1 -4.71 39.27 12.18
CA MET A 1 -5.74 38.46 12.86
C MET A 1 -5.76 37.01 12.31
N GLY A 2 -4.60 36.32 12.29
CA GLY A 2 -4.49 34.92 11.82
C GLY A 2 -3.93 33.95 12.85
N GLU A 3 -3.24 34.45 13.88
CA GLU A 3 -2.56 33.64 14.91
C GLU A 3 -3.54 32.82 15.77
N ARG A 4 -4.77 33.32 16.02
CA ARG A 4 -5.76 32.60 16.84
C ARG A 4 -6.24 31.29 16.20
N ALA A 5 -6.38 31.23 14.87
CA ALA A 5 -6.84 30.02 14.20
C ALA A 5 -5.71 28.96 14.13
N GLN A 6 -4.49 29.40 13.80
CA GLN A 6 -3.32 28.51 13.74
C GLN A 6 -2.98 27.94 15.13
N ALA A 7 -3.01 28.78 16.18
CA ALA A 7 -2.74 28.34 17.55
C ALA A 7 -3.79 27.34 18.10
N ILE A 8 -5.04 27.42 17.65
CA ILE A 8 -6.09 26.45 18.05
C ILE A 8 -5.86 25.11 17.34
N ILE A 9 -5.52 25.13 16.04
CA ILE A 9 -5.25 23.91 15.26
C ILE A 9 -4.00 23.20 15.78
N THR A 10 -2.90 23.92 16.02
CA THR A 10 -1.66 23.32 16.56
C THR A 10 -1.87 22.72 17.95
N LYS A 11 -2.64 23.36 18.83
CA LYS A 11 -2.98 22.83 20.16
C LYS A 11 -3.87 21.59 20.11
N GLN A 12 -4.79 21.51 19.14
CA GLN A 12 -5.64 20.32 18.99
C GLN A 12 -4.85 19.10 18.51
N ILE A 13 -3.95 19.29 17.53
CA ILE A 13 -3.15 18.19 16.96
C ILE A 13 -2.20 17.59 17.99
N LEU A 14 -1.58 18.42 18.84
CA LEU A 14 -0.65 17.94 19.87
C LEU A 14 -1.37 17.24 21.03
N ARG A 15 -2.60 17.65 21.36
CA ARG A 15 -3.37 17.03 22.45
C ARG A 15 -3.80 15.60 22.14
N ASP A 16 -4.03 15.28 20.87
CA ASP A 16 -4.41 13.93 20.43
C ASP A 16 -3.20 13.11 19.93
N CYS A 17 -1.98 13.66 20.06
CA CYS A 17 -0.76 12.99 19.61
C CYS A 17 -0.30 11.93 20.63
N ASP A 18 -0.16 10.68 20.18
CA ASP A 18 0.34 9.57 20.99
C ASP A 18 1.88 9.56 21.09
N LEU A 19 2.58 9.92 20.01
CA LEU A 19 4.04 9.95 19.92
C LEU A 19 4.48 11.22 19.21
N LEU A 20 5.28 12.06 19.88
CA LEU A 20 5.84 13.27 19.31
C LEU A 20 7.22 12.99 18.70
N VAL A 21 7.46 13.46 17.48
CA VAL A 21 8.79 13.41 16.84
C VAL A 21 9.19 14.82 16.47
N ALA A 22 10.29 15.32 17.05
CA ALA A 22 10.84 16.63 16.72
C ALA A 22 12.23 16.49 16.08
N ILE A 23 12.43 17.17 14.96
CA ILE A 23 13.67 17.13 14.19
C ILE A 23 14.20 18.56 14.06
N PHE A 24 15.42 18.77 14.51
CA PHE A 24 16.08 20.07 14.56
C PHE A 24 17.37 20.06 13.76
N TRP A 25 17.69 21.21 13.15
CA TRP A 25 19.01 21.45 12.54
C TRP A 25 19.63 22.74 13.07
N THR A 26 19.34 23.87 12.45
CA THR A 26 19.88 25.19 12.87
C THR A 26 18.85 26.08 13.58
N ARG A 27 17.59 25.64 13.65
CA ARG A 27 16.46 26.42 14.20
C ARG A 27 15.62 25.56 15.13
N LEU A 28 15.11 26.19 16.19
CA LEU A 28 14.24 25.58 17.19
C LEU A 28 12.75 25.71 16.85
N GLY A 29 12.39 26.68 15.99
CA GLY A 29 11.01 26.94 15.58
C GLY A 29 10.89 28.18 14.70
N SER A 30 9.67 28.51 14.29
CA SER A 30 9.35 29.77 13.59
C SER A 30 9.43 30.95 14.57
N PRO A 31 9.95 32.12 14.17
CA PRO A 31 10.10 33.28 15.06
C PRO A 31 8.73 33.88 15.41
N THR A 32 8.11 33.37 16.46
CA THR A 32 6.96 34.02 17.10
C THR A 32 7.53 35.04 18.08
N GLY A 33 7.48 36.33 17.71
CA GLY A 33 8.22 37.44 18.33
C GLY A 33 7.95 37.79 19.80
N VAL A 34 7.49 36.85 20.64
CA VAL A 34 7.14 37.13 22.05
C VAL A 34 7.58 36.06 23.06
N ALA A 35 8.02 34.85 22.67
CA ALA A 35 8.47 33.86 23.65
C ALA A 35 9.51 32.89 23.08
N ALA A 36 10.25 32.23 23.98
CA ALA A 36 11.25 31.20 23.69
C ALA A 36 10.59 29.97 23.03
N SER A 37 10.31 30.08 21.73
CA SER A 37 9.78 29.08 20.78
C SER A 37 8.56 28.27 21.25
N GLY A 38 7.40 28.46 20.60
CA GLY A 38 6.21 27.63 20.85
C GLY A 38 6.48 26.13 20.75
N THR A 39 7.43 25.71 19.92
CA THR A 39 7.85 24.30 19.80
C THR A 39 8.40 23.71 21.10
N VAL A 40 9.06 24.51 21.95
CA VAL A 40 9.58 24.01 23.25
C VAL A 40 8.44 23.79 24.22
N GLU A 41 7.50 24.73 24.30
CA GLU A 41 6.31 24.63 25.16
C GLU A 41 5.48 23.40 24.79
N GLU A 42 5.30 23.15 23.49
CA GLU A 42 4.59 21.98 22.95
C GLU A 42 5.27 20.66 23.32
N ILE A 43 6.61 20.59 23.25
CA ILE A 43 7.36 19.39 23.61
C ILE A 43 7.30 19.14 25.13
N GLU A 44 7.44 20.18 25.94
CA GLU A 44 7.38 20.05 27.40
C GLU A 44 5.97 19.68 27.87
N GLU A 45 4.91 20.21 27.25
CA GLU A 45 3.53 19.81 27.54
C GLU A 45 3.30 18.32 27.22
N HIS A 46 3.78 17.86 26.06
CA HIS A 46 3.66 16.45 25.64
C HIS A 46 4.43 15.50 26.58
N LEU A 47 5.66 15.87 26.95
CA LEU A 47 6.46 15.12 27.91
C LEU A 47 5.84 15.13 29.32
N GLY A 48 5.26 16.27 29.72
CA GLY A 48 4.54 16.42 30.99
C GLY A 48 3.28 15.57 31.08
N ALA A 49 2.63 15.29 29.93
CA ALA A 49 1.51 14.36 29.82
C ALA A 49 1.94 12.88 29.90
N GLY A 50 3.23 12.59 30.08
CA GLY A 50 3.77 11.23 30.18
C GLY A 50 3.80 10.47 28.84
N ARG A 51 3.67 11.19 27.72
CA ARG A 51 3.67 10.60 26.38
C ARG A 51 5.09 10.57 25.80
N PRO A 52 5.45 9.52 25.04
CA PRO A 52 6.78 9.41 24.47
C PRO A 52 7.05 10.52 23.46
N ALA A 53 8.27 11.05 23.49
CA ALA A 53 8.79 11.98 22.49
C ALA A 53 10.18 11.55 22.01
N MET A 54 10.47 11.77 20.73
CA MET A 54 11.74 11.48 20.09
C MET A 54 12.33 12.77 19.52
N LEU A 55 13.49 13.19 20.04
CA LEU A 55 14.12 14.46 19.66
C LEU A 55 15.41 14.20 18.87
N TYR A 56 15.47 14.70 17.65
CA TYR A 56 16.61 14.53 16.75
C TYR A 56 17.28 15.85 16.46
N PHE A 57 18.61 15.88 16.54
CA PHE A 57 19.43 17.05 16.26
C PHE A 57 20.44 16.73 15.16
N SER A 58 20.30 17.41 14.02
CA SER A 58 21.26 17.32 12.93
C SER A 58 22.56 18.03 13.30
N SER A 59 23.67 17.32 13.15
CA SER A 59 25.04 17.86 13.21
C SER A 59 25.65 18.08 11.82
N ALA A 60 24.84 18.00 10.75
CA ALA A 60 25.30 18.24 9.39
C ALA A 60 25.81 19.68 9.22
N PRO A 61 26.88 19.93 8.43
CA PRO A 61 27.43 21.27 8.23
C PRO A 61 26.39 22.22 7.63
N ALA A 62 26.21 23.39 8.25
CA ALA A 62 25.35 24.45 7.74
C ALA A 62 26.18 25.62 7.21
N HIS A 63 25.69 26.29 6.17
CA HIS A 63 26.31 27.52 5.68
C HIS A 63 26.20 28.59 6.77
N PRO A 64 27.28 29.33 7.13
CA PRO A 64 27.26 30.32 8.21
C PRO A 64 26.11 31.34 8.09
N ASP A 65 25.85 31.81 6.87
CA ASP A 65 24.77 32.79 6.59
C ASP A 65 23.35 32.25 6.80
N SER A 66 23.18 30.94 6.93
CA SER A 66 21.87 30.31 7.20
C SER A 66 21.55 30.21 8.70
N ILE A 67 22.54 30.50 9.56
CA ILE A 67 22.46 30.37 11.01
C ILE A 67 22.09 31.71 11.61
N ASP A 68 20.90 31.81 12.17
CA ASP A 68 20.55 32.90 13.08
C ASP A 68 21.18 32.61 14.45
N PRO A 69 22.14 33.44 14.92
CA PRO A 69 22.85 33.21 16.18
C PRO A 69 21.92 33.08 17.39
N VAL A 70 20.80 33.80 17.41
CA VAL A 70 19.85 33.79 18.53
C VAL A 70 19.09 32.47 18.58
N ASN A 71 18.54 32.05 17.43
CA ASN A 71 17.84 30.76 17.31
C ASN A 71 18.77 29.57 17.56
N TYR A 72 20.01 29.64 17.07
CA TYR A 72 21.00 28.59 17.26
C TYR A 72 21.44 28.47 18.73
N ALA A 73 21.63 29.59 19.42
CA ALA A 73 21.91 29.59 20.85
C ALA A 73 20.77 28.97 21.67
N ALA A 74 19.52 29.32 21.36
CA ALA A 74 18.34 28.73 22.00
C ALA A 74 18.24 27.21 21.74
N LEU A 75 18.49 26.77 20.50
CA LEU A 75 18.54 25.36 20.16
C LEU A 75 19.62 24.61 20.95
N LYS A 76 20.80 25.20 21.10
CA LYS A 76 21.90 24.59 21.86
C LYS A 76 21.57 24.48 23.35
N ALA A 77 20.91 25.48 23.93
CA ALA A 77 20.44 25.42 25.31
C ALA A 77 19.37 24.33 25.51
N PHE A 78 18.40 24.25 24.61
CA PHE A 78 17.35 23.23 24.64
C PHE A 78 17.92 21.81 24.45
N LYS A 79 18.86 21.63 23.52
CA LYS A 79 19.57 20.36 23.31
C LYS A 79 20.28 19.91 24.59
N ALA A 80 20.93 20.83 25.32
CA ALA A 80 21.60 20.50 26.59
C ALA A 80 20.59 20.03 27.65
N GLN A 81 19.46 20.73 27.80
CA GLN A 81 18.40 20.33 28.75
C GLN A 81 17.82 18.94 28.42
N CYS A 82 17.59 18.65 27.14
CA CYS A 82 17.07 17.37 26.71
C CYS A 82 18.10 16.24 26.85
N ARG A 83 19.39 16.56 26.71
CA ARG A 83 20.50 15.60 26.88
C ARG A 83 20.56 15.07 28.31
N ASP A 84 20.38 15.95 29.30
CA ASP A 84 20.38 15.56 30.72
C ASP A 84 19.22 14.62 31.06
N ARG A 85 18.15 14.64 30.25
CA ARG A 85 16.98 13.76 30.36
C ARG A 85 17.11 12.47 29.55
N GLY A 86 18.19 12.30 28.78
CA GLY A 86 18.42 11.13 27.93
C GLY A 86 17.51 11.03 26.70
N LEU A 87 16.91 12.15 26.25
CA LEU A 87 15.84 12.18 25.23
C LEU A 87 16.31 12.57 23.82
N ILE A 88 17.63 12.65 23.57
CA ILE A 88 18.16 13.17 22.31
C ILE A 88 18.90 12.12 21.48
N HIS A 89 18.76 12.26 20.16
CA HIS A 89 19.55 11.55 19.17
C HIS A 89 20.20 12.54 18.20
N GLU A 90 21.44 12.25 17.80
CA GLU A 90 22.18 13.09 16.85
C GLU A 90 22.45 12.33 15.57
N TYR A 91 22.35 13.03 14.44
CA TYR A 91 22.65 12.47 13.12
C TYR A 91 23.40 13.49 12.28
N ASP A 92 24.33 13.01 11.47
CA ASP A 92 25.18 13.78 10.57
C ASP A 92 24.82 13.54 9.08
N ASP A 93 24.07 12.47 8.81
CA ASP A 93 23.65 12.08 7.46
C ASP A 93 22.22 11.50 7.44
N LEU A 94 21.54 11.64 6.30
CA LEU A 94 20.15 11.23 6.12
C LEU A 94 19.97 9.70 6.14
N ALA A 95 20.91 8.93 5.61
CA ALA A 95 20.82 7.47 5.61
C ALA A 95 20.92 6.92 7.04
N LYS A 96 21.82 7.49 7.84
CA LYS A 96 21.96 7.20 9.27
C LYS A 96 20.69 7.58 10.02
N PHE A 97 20.15 8.78 9.78
CA PHE A 97 18.87 9.20 10.36
C PHE A 97 17.74 8.22 10.04
N LYS A 98 17.60 7.77 8.78
CA LYS A 98 16.55 6.81 8.39
C LYS A 98 16.68 5.49 9.14
N ALA A 99 17.89 4.95 9.24
CA ALA A 99 18.15 3.69 9.94
C ALA A 99 17.89 3.81 11.45
N ASP A 100 18.39 4.87 12.08
CA ASP A 100 18.21 5.12 13.51
C ASP A 100 16.76 5.42 13.85
N PHE A 101 16.08 6.23 13.04
CA PHE A 101 14.66 6.54 13.21
C PHE A 101 13.78 5.28 13.16
N GLY A 102 13.94 4.43 12.15
CA GLY A 102 13.15 3.20 12.05
C GLY A 102 13.35 2.28 13.27
N ARG A 103 14.59 2.12 13.72
CA ARG A 103 14.93 1.33 14.92
C ARG A 103 14.35 1.94 16.19
N HIS A 104 14.52 3.24 16.41
CA HIS A 104 14.02 3.91 17.61
C HIS A 104 12.49 3.94 17.64
N LEU A 105 11.85 4.12 16.48
CA LEU A 105 10.40 4.09 16.36
C LEU A 105 9.87 2.71 16.76
N ALA A 106 10.40 1.63 16.19
CA ALA A 106 10.00 0.27 16.54
C ALA A 106 10.15 0.00 18.06
N GLN A 107 11.28 0.41 18.65
CA GLN A 107 11.51 0.28 20.10
C GLN A 107 10.51 1.11 20.93
N THR A 108 10.19 2.32 20.48
CA THR A 108 9.27 3.22 21.18
C THR A 108 7.84 2.68 21.14
N ILE A 109 7.42 2.14 19.99
CA ILE A 109 6.13 1.47 19.81
C ILE A 109 6.02 0.27 20.75
N ILE A 110 6.99 -0.66 20.70
CA ILE A 110 6.97 -1.87 21.53
C ILE A 110 6.94 -1.54 23.03
N ARG A 111 7.64 -0.49 23.47
CA ARG A 111 7.75 -0.13 24.90
C ARG A 111 6.53 0.61 25.43
N ASN A 112 6.00 1.56 24.67
CA ASN A 112 5.00 2.52 25.17
C ASN A 112 3.59 2.24 24.64
N PHE A 113 3.48 1.40 23.61
CA PHE A 113 2.20 1.00 23.01
C PHE A 113 2.11 -0.53 23.00
N PRO A 114 2.17 -1.19 24.18
CA PRO A 114 1.93 -2.62 24.24
C PRO A 114 0.56 -2.89 23.63
N ALA A 115 0.50 -3.87 22.73
CA ALA A 115 -0.77 -4.36 22.22
C ALA A 115 -1.68 -4.58 23.44
N ARG A 116 -2.80 -3.84 23.52
CA ARG A 116 -3.78 -4.04 24.58
C ARG A 116 -4.04 -5.53 24.60
N THR A 117 -3.61 -6.19 25.66
CA THR A 117 -3.83 -7.62 25.85
C THR A 117 -5.31 -7.83 25.73
N ALA A 118 -5.74 -8.36 24.57
CA ALA A 118 -6.96 -9.09 24.47
C ALA A 118 -6.97 -10.06 25.64
N VAL A 119 -8.06 -10.02 26.39
CA VAL A 119 -8.33 -10.92 27.50
C VAL A 119 -8.09 -12.37 27.03
N ALA A 120 -7.58 -13.18 27.95
CA ALA A 120 -7.08 -14.55 27.77
C ALA A 120 -7.91 -15.46 26.83
N PRO A 121 -7.26 -16.45 26.19
CA PRO A 121 -7.82 -17.20 25.07
C PRO A 121 -8.70 -18.34 25.59
N ASP A 122 -10.01 -18.17 25.48
CA ASP A 122 -11.00 -19.25 25.45
C ASP A 122 -12.17 -18.81 24.56
N SER A 123 -11.85 -18.48 23.30
CA SER A 123 -12.74 -18.69 22.17
C SER A 123 -11.89 -18.74 20.90
N GLU A 124 -12.19 -19.69 20.02
CA GLU A 124 -11.61 -19.88 18.69
C GLU A 124 -12.04 -18.77 17.72
N ASP A 125 -11.88 -17.51 18.12
CA ASP A 125 -12.13 -16.37 17.25
C ASP A 125 -10.80 -15.91 16.65
N GLU A 126 -10.50 -16.42 15.46
CA GLU A 126 -9.60 -15.81 14.49
C GLU A 126 -9.71 -14.27 14.56
N PRO A 127 -8.59 -13.51 14.55
CA PRO A 127 -8.65 -12.06 14.57
C PRO A 127 -9.56 -11.57 13.44
N GLN A 128 -10.75 -11.06 13.80
CA GLN A 128 -11.68 -10.46 12.87
C GLN A 128 -11.06 -9.16 12.36
N TRP A 129 -10.32 -9.30 11.26
CA TRP A 129 -9.85 -8.18 10.46
C TRP A 129 -11.07 -7.36 10.00
N PRO A 130 -10.96 -6.03 9.92
CA PRO A 130 -12.04 -5.18 9.41
C PRO A 130 -12.55 -5.74 8.09
N ALA A 131 -13.87 -5.77 7.94
CA ALA A 131 -14.57 -6.25 6.76
C ALA A 131 -13.86 -5.71 5.51
N VAL A 132 -13.43 -6.65 4.66
CA VAL A 132 -12.89 -6.49 3.32
C VAL A 132 -13.03 -5.04 2.85
N ALA A 133 -11.93 -4.27 2.91
CA ALA A 133 -11.90 -2.99 2.23
C ALA A 133 -12.38 -3.25 0.80
N THR A 134 -13.50 -2.64 0.40
CA THR A 134 -14.03 -2.78 -0.96
C THR A 134 -13.04 -2.18 -1.92
N LEU A 135 -12.11 -3.01 -2.39
CA LEU A 135 -11.15 -2.65 -3.42
C LEU A 135 -11.92 -2.29 -4.69
N SER A 136 -11.39 -1.32 -5.43
CA SER A 136 -11.82 -1.12 -6.81
C SER A 136 -11.62 -2.40 -7.62
N VAL A 137 -12.39 -2.54 -8.70
CA VAL A 137 -12.30 -3.67 -9.63
C VAL A 137 -10.86 -3.85 -10.13
N ASP A 138 -10.17 -2.74 -10.40
CA ASP A 138 -8.81 -2.75 -10.92
C ASP A 138 -7.78 -3.14 -9.86
N ALA A 139 -7.93 -2.66 -8.62
CA ALA A 139 -7.06 -3.04 -7.51
C ALA A 139 -7.24 -4.52 -7.17
N HIS A 140 -8.47 -5.03 -7.17
CA HIS A 140 -8.74 -6.45 -6.98
C HIS A 140 -8.09 -7.30 -8.08
N MET A 141 -8.28 -6.94 -9.35
CA MET A 141 -7.67 -7.63 -10.49
C MET A 141 -6.14 -7.63 -10.42
N LEU A 142 -5.54 -6.49 -10.07
CA LEU A 142 -4.10 -6.35 -9.94
C LEU A 142 -3.55 -7.23 -8.81
N LEU A 143 -4.22 -7.26 -7.66
CA LEU A 143 -3.84 -8.07 -6.51
C LEU A 143 -3.99 -9.58 -6.79
N ASP A 144 -5.12 -10.03 -7.33
CA ASP A 144 -5.36 -11.44 -7.67
C ASP A 144 -4.35 -11.92 -8.73
N THR A 145 -4.01 -11.08 -9.72
CA THR A 145 -2.99 -11.41 -10.72
C THR A 145 -1.61 -11.56 -10.08
N ALA A 146 -1.24 -10.65 -9.15
CA ALA A 146 0.05 -10.72 -8.48
C ALA A 146 0.18 -11.98 -7.61
N VAL A 147 -0.86 -12.31 -6.83
CA VAL A 147 -0.88 -13.48 -5.94
C VAL A 147 -0.79 -14.80 -6.70
N ARG A 148 -1.37 -14.89 -7.89
CA ARG A 148 -1.33 -16.09 -8.74
C ARG A 148 0.03 -16.35 -9.40
N GLU A 149 0.87 -15.33 -9.49
CA GLU A 149 2.18 -15.41 -10.12
C GLU A 149 3.28 -15.49 -9.04
N ASP A 150 4.11 -14.45 -8.90
CA ASP A 150 5.24 -14.39 -7.98
C ASP A 150 5.04 -13.38 -6.85
N GLY A 151 3.83 -12.83 -6.71
CA GLY A 151 3.52 -11.81 -5.72
C GLY A 151 4.10 -10.44 -6.03
N SER A 152 4.53 -10.18 -7.27
CA SER A 152 5.08 -8.88 -7.67
C SER A 152 4.08 -8.04 -8.46
N VAL A 153 4.12 -6.72 -8.21
CA VAL A 153 3.45 -5.68 -8.99
C VAL A 153 4.51 -4.68 -9.44
N MET A 154 4.59 -4.41 -10.74
CA MET A 154 5.54 -3.47 -11.32
C MET A 154 4.81 -2.30 -11.97
N LYS A 155 5.31 -1.09 -11.74
CA LYS A 155 4.89 0.16 -12.40
C LYS A 155 6.13 0.79 -13.04
N ILE A 156 6.25 0.70 -14.35
CA ILE A 156 7.41 1.20 -15.10
C ILE A 156 6.98 2.39 -15.95
N SER A 157 7.63 3.55 -15.76
CA SER A 157 7.40 4.73 -16.59
C SER A 157 8.46 4.79 -17.70
N THR A 158 8.02 4.77 -18.96
CA THR A 158 8.88 4.88 -20.14
C THR A 158 8.53 6.13 -20.95
N LEU A 159 9.33 6.43 -21.98
CA LEU A 159 9.03 7.49 -22.96
C LEU A 159 7.70 7.25 -23.71
N GLY A 160 7.21 6.00 -23.75
CA GLY A 160 5.95 5.62 -24.36
C GLY A 160 4.74 5.60 -23.42
N GLY A 161 4.91 6.02 -22.16
CA GLY A 161 3.85 6.00 -21.13
C GLY A 161 4.22 5.13 -19.93
N THR A 162 3.32 5.09 -18.95
CA THR A 162 3.45 4.23 -17.76
C THR A 162 2.78 2.89 -17.99
N HIS A 163 3.47 1.81 -17.61
CA HIS A 163 2.99 0.45 -17.79
C HIS A 163 2.90 -0.23 -16.42
N VAL A 164 1.78 -0.90 -16.18
CA VAL A 164 1.54 -1.66 -14.94
C VAL A 164 1.46 -3.14 -15.28
N GLN A 165 2.17 -3.95 -14.50
CA GLN A 165 2.32 -5.38 -14.68
C GLN A 165 2.22 -6.08 -13.33
N ALA A 166 1.63 -7.27 -13.29
CA ALA A 166 1.66 -8.15 -12.11
C ALA A 166 2.25 -9.51 -12.53
N GLY A 167 3.32 -9.94 -11.86
CA GLY A 167 4.13 -11.08 -12.29
C GLY A 167 4.56 -10.94 -13.75
N ARG A 168 4.07 -11.84 -14.62
CA ARG A 168 4.35 -11.82 -16.07
C ARG A 168 3.26 -11.15 -16.91
N THR A 169 2.20 -10.66 -16.28
CA THR A 169 0.99 -10.18 -16.97
C THR A 169 0.93 -8.65 -16.99
N THR A 170 1.10 -8.05 -18.17
CA THR A 170 0.85 -6.62 -18.37
C THR A 170 -0.65 -6.32 -18.32
N LEU A 171 -1.04 -5.34 -17.50
CA LEU A 171 -2.44 -4.93 -17.31
C LEU A 171 -2.83 -3.70 -18.12
N THR A 172 -1.90 -2.76 -18.33
CA THR A 172 -2.11 -1.62 -19.23
C THR A 172 -2.23 -2.07 -20.68
N ARG A 173 -3.24 -1.55 -21.38
CA ARG A 173 -3.48 -1.81 -22.80
C ARG A 173 -2.48 -1.03 -23.65
N GLU A 174 -1.83 -1.71 -24.60
CA GLU A 174 -1.00 -1.02 -25.58
C GLU A 174 -1.86 -0.07 -26.43
N GLY A 175 -1.48 1.22 -26.46
CA GLY A 175 -2.28 2.28 -27.10
C GLY A 175 -3.52 2.74 -26.32
N GLY A 176 -3.70 2.31 -25.06
CA GLY A 176 -4.81 2.74 -24.18
C GLY A 176 -4.76 4.22 -23.78
N GLY A 177 -3.60 4.87 -23.95
CA GLY A 177 -3.37 6.28 -23.68
C GLY A 177 -3.49 6.66 -22.20
N ALA A 178 -3.41 7.96 -21.90
CA ALA A 178 -3.28 8.47 -20.54
C ALA A 178 -4.40 8.07 -19.56
N ARG A 179 -5.60 7.72 -20.06
CA ARG A 179 -6.72 7.29 -19.21
C ARG A 179 -6.56 5.87 -18.68
N ASP A 180 -6.08 4.95 -19.53
CA ASP A 180 -5.80 3.58 -19.12
C ASP A 180 -4.61 3.54 -18.15
N GLU A 181 -3.59 4.36 -18.41
CA GLU A 181 -2.45 4.51 -17.48
C GLU A 181 -2.91 5.03 -16.11
N ALA A 182 -3.73 6.09 -16.09
CA ALA A 182 -4.23 6.67 -14.84
C ALA A 182 -5.08 5.67 -14.03
N ARG A 183 -5.89 4.84 -14.71
CA ARG A 183 -6.69 3.77 -14.12
C ARG A 183 -5.80 2.78 -13.35
N TRP A 184 -4.77 2.25 -14.01
CA TRP A 184 -3.88 1.27 -13.39
C TRP A 184 -2.93 1.87 -12.35
N ILE A 185 -2.51 3.13 -12.50
CA ILE A 185 -1.75 3.84 -11.47
C ILE A 185 -2.60 4.04 -10.21
N ALA A 186 -3.88 4.36 -10.37
CA ALA A 186 -4.81 4.47 -9.24
C ALA A 186 -4.95 3.12 -8.52
N ALA A 187 -5.07 2.01 -9.26
CA ALA A 187 -5.12 0.66 -8.68
C ALA A 187 -3.87 0.32 -7.87
N VAL A 188 -2.66 0.61 -8.38
CA VAL A 188 -1.40 0.43 -7.63
C VAL A 188 -1.39 1.29 -6.36
N THR A 189 -1.82 2.54 -6.47
CA THR A 189 -1.86 3.48 -5.32
C THR A 189 -2.83 2.98 -4.24
N GLU A 190 -4.00 2.49 -4.64
CA GLU A 190 -4.98 1.91 -3.73
C GLU A 190 -4.43 0.68 -2.99
N LEU A 191 -3.71 -0.21 -3.67
CA LEU A 191 -3.08 -1.37 -3.02
C LEU A 191 -2.01 -0.95 -1.99
N ILE A 192 -1.28 0.14 -2.26
CA ILE A 192 -0.28 0.69 -1.33
C ILE A 192 -0.98 1.32 -0.13
N ASP A 193 -2.01 2.15 -0.36
CA ASP A 193 -2.75 2.86 0.69
C ASP A 193 -3.48 1.89 1.63
N ASN A 194 -3.86 0.70 1.15
CA ASN A 194 -4.46 -0.38 1.94
C ASN A 194 -3.44 -1.39 2.51
N ASP A 195 -2.13 -1.12 2.40
CA ASP A 195 -1.05 -1.99 2.89
C ASP A 195 -1.10 -3.43 2.33
N LEU A 196 -1.60 -3.57 1.09
CA LEU A 196 -1.71 -4.86 0.39
C LEU A 196 -0.46 -5.16 -0.44
N VAL A 197 0.28 -4.13 -0.85
CA VAL A 197 1.58 -4.25 -1.50
C VAL A 197 2.56 -3.25 -0.91
N GLU A 198 3.84 -3.62 -0.84
CA GLU A 198 4.91 -2.80 -0.29
C GLU A 198 6.08 -2.63 -1.28
N ASP A 199 6.68 -1.44 -1.30
CA ASP A 199 7.90 -1.19 -2.07
C ASP A 199 9.15 -1.56 -1.26
N ARG A 200 9.69 -2.75 -1.52
CA ARG A 200 10.93 -3.22 -0.90
C ARG A 200 12.19 -2.62 -1.54
N ALA A 201 12.09 -2.18 -2.79
CA ALA A 201 13.23 -1.66 -3.58
C ALA A 201 13.44 -0.15 -3.39
N GLY A 202 12.43 0.56 -2.88
CA GLY A 202 12.45 1.99 -2.55
C GLY A 202 12.44 2.92 -3.77
N LYS A 203 12.09 2.43 -4.96
CA LYS A 203 12.08 3.18 -6.22
C LYS A 203 10.68 3.57 -6.71
N GLY A 204 9.64 3.04 -6.07
CA GLY A 204 8.24 3.21 -6.49
C GLY A 204 7.91 2.49 -7.80
N GLU A 205 8.73 1.53 -8.21
CA GLU A 205 8.63 0.80 -9.48
C GLU A 205 8.26 -0.67 -9.31
N VAL A 206 8.67 -1.30 -8.20
CA VAL A 206 8.43 -2.72 -7.92
C VAL A 206 7.88 -2.85 -6.52
N PHE A 207 6.73 -3.50 -6.42
CA PHE A 207 5.99 -3.74 -5.19
C PHE A 207 5.80 -5.23 -5.00
N PHE A 208 5.73 -5.66 -3.75
CA PHE A 208 5.52 -7.05 -3.38
C PHE A 208 4.27 -7.16 -2.51
N VAL A 209 3.45 -8.18 -2.77
CA VAL A 209 2.25 -8.43 -1.97
C VAL A 209 2.65 -8.71 -0.51
N THR A 210 2.03 -7.99 0.42
CA THR A 210 2.25 -8.13 1.86
C THR A 210 1.52 -9.36 2.39
N HIS A 211 1.81 -9.77 3.64
CA HIS A 211 1.02 -10.83 4.29
C HIS A 211 -0.47 -10.48 4.36
N HIS A 212 -0.80 -9.20 4.57
CA HIS A 212 -2.16 -8.69 4.55
C HIS A 212 -2.79 -8.80 3.14
N GLY A 213 -2.04 -8.44 2.10
CA GLY A 213 -2.45 -8.59 0.70
C GLY A 213 -2.82 -10.02 0.31
N TYR A 214 -2.01 -11.01 0.70
CA TYR A 214 -2.33 -12.43 0.46
C TYR A 214 -3.61 -12.86 1.17
N ARG A 215 -3.80 -12.49 2.45
CA ARG A 215 -5.02 -12.83 3.20
C ARG A 215 -6.27 -12.19 2.61
N ILE A 216 -6.19 -10.94 2.15
CA ILE A 216 -7.32 -10.26 1.50
C ILE A 216 -7.60 -10.87 0.13
N ALA A 217 -6.58 -11.20 -0.65
CA ALA A 217 -6.75 -11.92 -1.91
C ALA A 217 -7.37 -13.30 -1.69
N ASP A 218 -6.93 -14.01 -0.66
CA ASP A 218 -7.52 -15.29 -0.25
C ASP A 218 -8.95 -15.11 0.23
N ALA A 219 -9.28 -14.07 1.00
CA ALA A 219 -10.65 -13.81 1.48
C ALA A 219 -11.61 -13.39 0.34
N LEU A 220 -11.12 -12.62 -0.63
CA LEU A 220 -11.83 -12.26 -1.85
C LEU A 220 -11.93 -13.46 -2.82
N GLY A 221 -10.93 -14.35 -2.77
CA GLY A 221 -10.82 -15.56 -3.57
C GLY A 221 -11.38 -16.82 -2.91
N SER A 222 -11.77 -16.76 -1.63
CA SER A 222 -12.17 -17.91 -0.80
C SER A 222 -13.62 -18.27 -1.05
N SER A 223 -13.85 -18.75 -2.26
CA SER A 223 -14.55 -20.01 -2.43
C SER A 223 -13.76 -20.81 -3.46
N ASP A 224 -13.16 -21.91 -2.98
CA ASP A 224 -12.54 -23.03 -3.71
C ASP A 224 -11.00 -22.94 -3.91
N PRO A 225 -10.22 -23.97 -3.51
CA PRO A 225 -8.85 -24.13 -4.00
C PRO A 225 -8.88 -24.18 -5.54
N LYS A 226 -8.64 -23.02 -6.18
CA LYS A 226 -8.74 -22.88 -7.63
C LYS A 226 -7.78 -23.87 -8.30
N ARG A 227 -8.37 -24.88 -8.95
CA ARG A 227 -7.68 -25.81 -9.85
C ARG A 227 -6.87 -25.00 -10.86
N PRO A 228 -5.63 -25.40 -11.21
CA PRO A 228 -4.78 -24.62 -12.10
C PRO A 228 -5.49 -24.38 -13.44
N ASN A 229 -5.42 -23.13 -13.94
CA ASN A 229 -5.96 -22.74 -15.23
C ASN A 229 -5.43 -23.67 -16.33
N GLU A 230 -6.27 -23.99 -17.30
CA GLU A 230 -5.96 -24.97 -18.33
C GLU A 230 -5.96 -24.33 -19.71
N GLU A 231 -4.79 -24.32 -20.36
CA GLU A 231 -4.71 -23.93 -21.76
C GLU A 231 -5.40 -24.98 -22.64
N VAL A 232 -6.32 -24.53 -23.48
CA VAL A 232 -7.00 -25.34 -24.49
C VAL A 232 -6.64 -24.87 -25.89
N SER A 233 -6.75 -25.78 -26.86
CA SER A 233 -6.49 -25.46 -28.27
C SER A 233 -7.33 -24.28 -28.75
N PRO A 234 -6.82 -23.39 -29.62
CA PRO A 234 -7.62 -22.32 -30.23
C PRO A 234 -8.90 -22.79 -30.92
N LYS A 235 -8.95 -24.05 -31.36
CA LYS A 235 -10.10 -24.72 -31.99
C LYS A 235 -10.95 -25.52 -30.99
N PHE A 236 -10.77 -25.32 -29.70
CA PHE A 236 -11.54 -26.00 -28.67
C PHE A 236 -13.03 -25.70 -28.80
N LEU A 237 -13.85 -26.75 -28.76
CA LEU A 237 -15.30 -26.65 -28.79
C LEU A 237 -15.83 -26.93 -27.38
N ALA A 238 -16.60 -25.98 -26.84
CA ALA A 238 -17.32 -26.14 -25.59
C ALA A 238 -18.37 -27.27 -25.76
N THR A 239 -18.18 -28.38 -25.07
CA THR A 239 -19.11 -29.53 -25.12
C THR A 239 -20.00 -29.62 -23.89
N ARG A 240 -19.64 -28.94 -22.79
CA ARG A 240 -20.39 -28.97 -21.54
C ARG A 240 -21.64 -28.08 -21.55
N TYR A 241 -21.73 -27.09 -22.44
CA TYR A 241 -22.84 -26.15 -22.56
C TYR A 241 -23.24 -25.98 -24.02
N ALA A 242 -24.45 -25.48 -24.29
CA ALA A 242 -24.96 -25.35 -25.65
C ALA A 242 -24.18 -24.30 -26.48
N PRO A 243 -24.08 -24.46 -27.81
CA PRO A 243 -23.49 -23.45 -28.69
C PRO A 243 -24.24 -22.11 -28.54
N GLY A 244 -23.56 -21.08 -28.01
CA GLY A 244 -24.13 -19.75 -27.72
C GLY A 244 -24.20 -19.38 -26.24
N ASP A 245 -24.05 -20.36 -25.35
CA ASP A 245 -24.01 -20.15 -23.90
C ASP A 245 -22.60 -19.86 -23.37
N CYS A 246 -21.59 -20.07 -24.21
CA CYS A 246 -20.19 -19.77 -23.91
C CYS A 246 -19.64 -18.70 -24.85
N ALA A 247 -18.77 -17.85 -24.35
CA ALA A 247 -18.04 -16.86 -25.14
C ALA A 247 -16.57 -16.81 -24.73
N TRP A 248 -15.69 -16.59 -25.71
CA TRP A 248 -14.32 -16.20 -25.44
C TRP A 248 -14.31 -14.73 -25.04
N VAL A 249 -13.75 -14.47 -23.87
CA VAL A 249 -13.68 -13.14 -23.26
C VAL A 249 -12.21 -12.81 -23.07
N ASN A 250 -11.80 -11.61 -23.48
CA ASN A 250 -10.44 -11.13 -23.28
C ASN A 250 -10.13 -11.12 -21.77
N LYS A 251 -8.89 -11.47 -21.38
CA LYS A 251 -8.47 -11.43 -19.97
C LYS A 251 -8.75 -10.08 -19.26
N PHE A 252 -8.78 -8.97 -20.01
CA PHE A 252 -9.06 -7.64 -19.48
C PHE A 252 -10.54 -7.35 -19.23
N ASP A 253 -11.45 -8.13 -19.83
CA ASP A 253 -12.91 -7.92 -19.73
C ASP A 253 -13.57 -8.97 -18.82
N ILE A 254 -12.80 -9.86 -18.18
CA ILE A 254 -13.30 -10.98 -17.36
C ILE A 254 -14.10 -10.49 -16.17
N PHE A 255 -13.62 -9.48 -15.47
CA PHE A 255 -14.28 -8.98 -14.26
C PHE A 255 -15.60 -8.27 -14.59
N GLU A 256 -15.67 -7.52 -15.69
CA GLU A 256 -16.93 -6.93 -16.18
C GLU A 256 -17.96 -8.03 -16.47
N ARG A 257 -17.53 -9.15 -17.09
CA ARG A 257 -18.40 -10.30 -17.31
C ARG A 257 -18.80 -11.01 -16.02
N GLN A 258 -17.92 -11.11 -15.03
CA GLN A 258 -18.26 -11.69 -13.74
C GLN A 258 -19.28 -10.84 -12.97
N ASP A 259 -19.22 -9.52 -13.07
CA ASP A 259 -20.23 -8.60 -12.52
C ASP A 259 -21.60 -8.78 -13.21
N GLU A 260 -21.59 -9.06 -14.52
CA GLU A 260 -22.78 -9.51 -15.28
C GLU A 260 -23.24 -10.94 -14.92
N GLY A 261 -22.58 -11.63 -13.99
CA GLY A 261 -22.91 -12.97 -13.52
C GLY A 261 -22.33 -14.13 -14.34
N TRP A 262 -21.42 -13.86 -15.27
CA TRP A 262 -20.76 -14.92 -16.04
C TRP A 262 -19.76 -15.68 -15.17
N THR A 263 -19.59 -16.96 -15.45
CA THR A 263 -18.66 -17.85 -14.76
C THR A 263 -17.61 -18.42 -15.71
N HIS A 264 -16.50 -18.94 -15.20
CA HIS A 264 -15.50 -19.57 -16.07
C HIS A 264 -15.97 -20.93 -16.56
N TYR A 265 -15.68 -21.24 -17.82
CA TYR A 265 -15.84 -22.60 -18.34
C TYR A 265 -14.75 -23.50 -17.73
N PRO A 266 -15.13 -24.64 -17.11
CA PRO A 266 -14.17 -25.54 -16.49
C PRO A 266 -13.40 -26.35 -17.56
N GLY A 267 -12.08 -26.34 -17.44
CA GLY A 267 -11.13 -27.05 -18.27
C GLY A 267 -11.39 -28.55 -18.30
N PRO A 268 -11.15 -29.22 -19.45
CA PRO A 268 -11.47 -30.63 -19.61
C PRO A 268 -10.60 -31.58 -18.76
N ARG A 269 -9.36 -31.20 -18.42
CA ARG A 269 -8.40 -32.05 -17.69
C ARG A 269 -8.30 -31.69 -16.21
N THR A 270 -8.05 -30.42 -15.89
CA THR A 270 -7.80 -29.99 -14.50
C THR A 270 -9.10 -29.58 -13.80
N GLY A 271 -10.09 -29.14 -14.59
CA GLY A 271 -11.27 -28.45 -14.09
C GLY A 271 -11.00 -27.02 -13.61
N GLY A 272 -9.79 -26.48 -13.86
CA GLY A 272 -9.50 -25.05 -13.69
C GLY A 272 -10.02 -24.23 -14.86
N ASN A 273 -9.79 -22.92 -14.88
CA ASN A 273 -10.42 -22.06 -15.90
C ASN A 273 -9.81 -22.33 -17.29
N ALA A 274 -10.64 -22.62 -18.29
CA ALA A 274 -10.20 -22.84 -19.66
C ALA A 274 -9.80 -21.50 -20.30
N TYR A 275 -8.58 -21.42 -20.83
CA TYR A 275 -8.08 -20.26 -21.57
C TYR A 275 -7.38 -20.66 -22.87
N ARG A 276 -7.24 -19.71 -23.79
CA ARG A 276 -6.43 -19.87 -25.00
C ARG A 276 -5.57 -18.65 -25.24
N GLU A 277 -4.45 -18.89 -25.90
CA GLU A 277 -3.59 -17.84 -26.44
C GLU A 277 -3.67 -17.85 -27.96
N THR A 278 -3.95 -16.69 -28.56
CA THR A 278 -4.01 -16.54 -30.02
C THR A 278 -3.07 -15.45 -30.50
N PRO A 279 -2.36 -15.66 -31.63
CA PRO A 279 -1.54 -14.60 -32.21
C PRO A 279 -2.44 -13.48 -32.77
N ASN A 280 -2.16 -12.23 -32.39
CA ASN A 280 -2.86 -11.06 -32.88
C ASN A 280 -1.86 -9.94 -33.18
N GLY A 281 -1.59 -9.66 -34.45
CA GLY A 281 -0.83 -8.47 -34.87
C GLY A 281 0.59 -8.33 -34.28
N GLY A 282 1.27 -9.43 -33.94
CA GLY A 282 2.59 -9.42 -33.29
C GLY A 282 2.57 -9.57 -31.78
N GLN A 283 1.39 -9.68 -31.17
CA GLN A 283 1.19 -9.95 -29.74
C GLN A 283 0.40 -11.24 -29.51
N THR A 284 0.42 -11.70 -28.26
CA THR A 284 -0.40 -12.83 -27.80
C THR A 284 -1.65 -12.32 -27.10
N LEU A 285 -2.81 -12.66 -27.64
CA LEU A 285 -4.11 -12.39 -27.04
C LEU A 285 -4.51 -13.56 -26.13
N THR A 286 -4.61 -13.30 -24.82
CA THR A 286 -5.11 -14.27 -23.84
C THR A 286 -6.62 -14.08 -23.66
N GLU A 287 -7.40 -15.14 -23.91
CA GLU A 287 -8.84 -15.16 -23.72
C GLU A 287 -9.24 -16.32 -22.81
N TYR A 288 -10.18 -16.09 -21.89
CA TYR A 288 -10.81 -17.15 -21.12
C TYR A 288 -12.16 -17.50 -21.72
N LEU A 289 -12.51 -18.78 -21.70
CA LEU A 289 -13.84 -19.22 -22.07
C LEU A 289 -14.76 -19.02 -20.85
N MET A 290 -15.80 -18.21 -21.02
CA MET A 290 -16.79 -17.93 -19.97
C MET A 290 -18.16 -18.46 -20.37
N VAL A 291 -18.98 -18.72 -19.35
CA VAL A 291 -20.32 -19.31 -19.41
C VAL A 291 -21.32 -18.28 -18.90
N ARG A 292 -22.44 -18.12 -19.61
CA ARG A 292 -23.52 -17.21 -19.22
C ARG A 292 -24.18 -17.61 -17.88
N PRO A 293 -24.71 -16.64 -17.11
CA PRO A 293 -25.36 -16.91 -15.82
C PRO A 293 -26.47 -17.96 -15.87
N ASP A 294 -27.27 -17.96 -16.95
CA ASP A 294 -28.44 -18.83 -17.10
C ASP A 294 -28.15 -20.15 -17.85
N ALA A 295 -26.89 -20.40 -18.22
CA ALA A 295 -26.51 -21.56 -19.00
C ALA A 295 -26.59 -22.85 -18.17
N ARG A 296 -27.18 -23.90 -18.76
CA ARG A 296 -27.29 -25.22 -18.12
C ARG A 296 -26.36 -26.23 -18.80
N PRO A 297 -25.71 -27.12 -18.03
CA PRO A 297 -24.89 -28.15 -18.62
C PRO A 297 -25.71 -29.07 -19.52
N VAL A 298 -25.16 -29.46 -20.67
CA VAL A 298 -25.76 -30.49 -21.53
C VAL A 298 -25.59 -31.84 -20.82
N PRO A 299 -26.67 -32.65 -20.64
CA PRO A 299 -26.55 -33.96 -20.04
C PRO A 299 -25.59 -34.83 -20.85
N MET A 300 -24.61 -35.44 -20.17
CA MET A 300 -23.74 -36.44 -20.80
C MET A 300 -24.56 -37.70 -21.07
N ASN A 301 -24.74 -38.03 -22.35
CA ASN A 301 -25.23 -39.34 -22.79
C ASN A 301 -24.10 -40.37 -22.79
#